data_AF-A0A1W9GL08-F1
#
_entry.id   AF-A0A1W9GL08-F1
#
_cell.length_a   1.000
_cell.length_b   1.000
_cell.length_c   1.000
_cell.angle_alpha   90.00
_cell.angle_beta   90.00
_cell.angle_gamma   90.00
#
_symmetry.space_group_name_H-M   'P 1'
#
loop_
_entity.id
_entity.type
_entity.pdbx_description
1 polymer ?
#
loop_
_entity_poly.entity_id
_entity_poly.type
_entity_poly.pdbx_seq_one_letter_code
_entity_poly.pdbx_strand_id
1 'polypeptide(L)'
;MPRALVVQLARLGDLLQTLPAIIGLRTRYPQTQFDLLCPSHLSEAGHLLPGVGKVLEWDGAGWQRRAMAACRNLRAEHLAEAETALMALAPDRYDCAYVLNQHRRALVAGSLLAQEVKGPVLQGPLGERLTPWAAYLRNVAQQRVGQRVHLADAFCGLCGVSPPGQVVALDAPAVRLPGDLEPIGKQGAPWIAVIVGAGESERFVPTEVWRRWITTFLSSAPQGRVVLVGTERERAAEIQAPLSPSTLGRIWDTTGRTSLTQLAAILARCHRVVGSDTGALHLAAALGRPVIGWYFARARLHETGPYGLHHIVWQAEEVTREHDEPRAGSSLVSGCPSPSHWPVDETVSAVLDQGCQASPGWNVWTSHCDGWGAYYTPVGQAAIPPREREALWHELVPVLS
;
A
#
# COMPACT_ATOMS: atom_id res chain seq x y z
N MET A 1 -3.59 -17.39 27.26
CA MET A 1 -3.68 -16.01 26.74
C MET A 1 -4.64 -16.05 25.55
N PRO A 2 -5.58 -15.11 25.42
CA PRO A 2 -6.45 -15.03 24.25
C PRO A 2 -5.63 -14.87 22.97
N ARG A 3 -6.06 -15.52 21.89
CA ARG A 3 -5.44 -15.48 20.57
C ARG A 3 -6.43 -14.92 19.57
N ALA A 4 -6.04 -13.87 18.87
CA ALA A 4 -6.81 -13.29 17.79
C ALA A 4 -6.03 -13.34 16.48
N LEU A 5 -6.77 -13.44 15.38
CA LEU A 5 -6.22 -13.50 14.03
C LEU A 5 -6.61 -12.24 13.25
N VAL A 6 -5.64 -11.50 12.72
CA VAL A 6 -5.89 -10.45 11.73
C VAL A 6 -5.83 -11.08 10.35
N VAL A 7 -6.87 -10.91 9.53
CA VAL A 7 -6.94 -11.48 8.17
C VAL A 7 -6.85 -10.37 7.14
N GLN A 8 -5.73 -10.37 6.40
CA GLN A 8 -5.43 -9.40 5.34
C GLN A 8 -4.83 -10.12 4.13
N LEU A 9 -5.68 -10.46 3.16
CA LEU A 9 -5.36 -11.25 1.98
C LEU A 9 -5.24 -10.42 0.69
N ALA A 10 -5.09 -9.09 0.80
CA ALA A 10 -4.92 -8.19 -0.33
C ALA A 10 -3.44 -7.94 -0.68
N ARG A 11 -3.15 -6.83 -1.37
CA ARG A 11 -1.83 -6.54 -1.96
C ARG A 11 -0.88 -5.98 -0.89
N LEU A 12 0.40 -5.87 -1.22
CA LEU A 12 1.44 -5.35 -0.31
C LEU A 12 1.07 -4.00 0.33
N GLY A 13 0.53 -3.06 -0.43
CA GLY A 13 0.10 -1.76 0.11
C GLY A 13 -0.99 -1.91 1.18
N ASP A 14 -2.03 -2.69 0.92
CA ASP A 14 -3.13 -2.96 1.86
C ASP A 14 -2.63 -3.70 3.11
N LEU A 15 -1.67 -4.61 2.95
CA LEU A 15 -1.02 -5.32 4.05
C LEU A 15 -0.28 -4.37 4.98
N LEU A 16 0.51 -3.46 4.43
CA LEU A 16 1.25 -2.47 5.22
C LEU A 16 0.32 -1.46 5.88
N GLN A 17 -0.74 -1.04 5.17
CA GLN A 17 -1.77 -0.13 5.69
C GLN A 17 -2.67 -0.78 6.76
N THR A 18 -2.50 -2.07 7.04
CA THR A 18 -3.14 -2.74 8.18
C THR A 18 -2.46 -2.39 9.52
N LEU A 19 -1.25 -1.82 9.49
CA LEU A 19 -0.47 -1.52 10.69
C LEU A 19 -1.23 -0.69 11.74
N PRO A 20 -1.92 0.42 11.42
CA PRO A 20 -2.66 1.19 12.42
C PRO A 20 -3.71 0.36 13.16
N ALA A 21 -4.39 -0.55 12.46
CA ALA A 21 -5.39 -1.44 13.06
C ALA A 21 -4.75 -2.46 14.01
N ILE A 22 -3.58 -3.01 13.67
CA ILE A 22 -2.82 -3.91 14.56
C ILE A 22 -2.40 -3.18 15.84
N ILE A 23 -1.89 -1.94 15.73
CA ILE A 23 -1.50 -1.14 16.89
C ILE A 23 -2.72 -0.79 17.76
N GLY A 24 -3.84 -0.38 17.14
CA GLY A 24 -5.08 -0.10 17.85
C GLY A 24 -5.63 -1.31 18.61
N LEU A 25 -5.61 -2.48 17.98
CA LEU A 25 -6.01 -3.76 18.60
C LEU A 25 -5.14 -4.12 19.80
N ARG A 26 -3.82 -4.01 19.68
CA ARG A 26 -2.89 -4.29 20.79
C ARG A 26 -3.04 -3.31 21.94
N THR A 27 -3.31 -2.04 21.63
CA THR A 27 -3.56 -1.02 22.64
C THR A 27 -4.85 -1.31 23.41
N ARG A 28 -5.91 -1.73 22.70
CA ARG A 28 -7.19 -2.06 23.30
C ARG A 28 -7.19 -3.38 24.08
N TYR A 29 -6.42 -4.36 23.63
CA TYR A 29 -6.37 -5.73 24.16
C TYR A 29 -4.92 -6.18 24.44
N PRO A 30 -4.25 -5.62 25.46
CA PRO A 30 -2.81 -5.83 25.69
C PRO A 30 -2.43 -7.26 26.09
N GLN A 31 -3.39 -8.06 26.56
CA GLN A 31 -3.19 -9.47 26.96
C GLN A 31 -3.46 -10.47 25.83
N THR A 32 -3.91 -9.99 24.67
CA THR A 32 -4.25 -10.82 23.51
C THR A 32 -3.03 -10.93 22.59
N GLN A 33 -2.71 -12.16 22.19
CA GLN A 33 -1.75 -12.38 21.11
C GLN A 33 -2.46 -12.19 19.76
N PHE A 34 -1.88 -11.36 18.89
CA PHE A 34 -2.37 -11.13 17.55
C PHE A 34 -1.46 -11.80 16.53
N ASP A 35 -1.98 -12.79 15.82
CA ASP A 35 -1.33 -13.42 14.68
C ASP A 35 -1.94 -12.86 13.38
N LEU A 36 -1.26 -13.02 12.25
CA LEU A 36 -1.63 -12.44 10.95
C LEU A 36 -1.80 -13.54 9.91
N LEU A 37 -2.90 -13.54 9.18
CA LEU A 37 -3.08 -14.32 7.95
C LEU A 37 -2.92 -13.43 6.73
N CYS A 38 -1.89 -13.68 5.91
CA CYS A 38 -1.62 -12.92 4.69
C CYS A 38 -1.29 -13.85 3.49
N PRO A 39 -1.24 -13.34 2.24
CA PRO A 39 -0.79 -14.15 1.12
C PRO A 39 0.64 -14.65 1.34
N SER A 40 0.92 -15.90 0.98
CA SER A 40 2.24 -16.52 1.23
C SER A 40 3.41 -15.71 0.67
N HIS A 41 3.29 -15.18 -0.55
CA HIS A 41 4.31 -14.33 -1.17
C HIS A 41 4.56 -12.98 -0.48
N LEU A 42 3.74 -12.60 0.50
CA LEU A 42 3.89 -11.38 1.30
C LEU A 42 4.24 -11.67 2.77
N SER A 43 4.51 -12.94 3.13
CA SER A 43 4.80 -13.31 4.52
C SER A 43 5.99 -12.55 5.07
N GLU A 44 7.05 -12.34 4.28
CA GLU A 44 8.19 -11.48 4.64
C GLU A 44 7.77 -10.09 5.13
N ALA A 45 6.80 -9.43 4.47
CA ALA A 45 6.30 -8.12 4.94
C ALA A 45 5.42 -8.25 6.19
N GLY A 46 4.64 -9.33 6.30
CA GLY A 46 3.88 -9.62 7.50
C GLY A 46 4.77 -9.71 8.74
N HIS A 47 5.97 -10.30 8.61
CA HIS A 47 6.95 -10.42 9.70
C HIS A 47 7.57 -9.08 10.10
N LEU A 48 7.52 -8.06 9.24
CA LEU A 48 8.00 -6.72 9.57
C LEU A 48 7.00 -5.93 10.43
N LEU A 49 5.72 -6.31 10.45
CA LEU A 49 4.68 -5.56 11.15
C LEU A 49 4.84 -5.69 12.67
N PRO A 50 5.12 -4.59 13.40
CA PRO A 50 5.34 -4.67 14.84
C PRO A 50 4.07 -5.13 15.55
N GLY A 51 4.28 -6.03 16.51
CA GLY A 51 3.21 -6.57 17.32
C GLY A 51 2.42 -7.74 16.72
N VAL A 52 2.81 -8.22 15.54
CA VAL A 52 2.36 -9.52 15.03
C VAL A 52 3.17 -10.64 15.72
N GLY A 53 2.48 -11.67 16.21
CA GLY A 53 3.09 -12.86 16.80
C GLY A 53 3.55 -13.84 15.73
N LYS A 54 2.62 -14.61 15.18
CA LYS A 54 2.84 -15.53 14.05
C LYS A 54 2.28 -14.96 12.76
N VAL A 55 2.98 -15.21 11.65
CA VAL A 55 2.47 -14.98 10.30
C VAL A 55 2.07 -16.32 9.69
N LEU A 56 0.81 -16.42 9.31
CA LEU A 56 0.19 -17.56 8.66
C LEU A 56 0.14 -17.31 7.16
N GLU A 57 0.68 -18.24 6.40
CA GLU A 57 0.82 -18.12 4.96
C GLU A 57 -0.38 -18.72 4.23
N TRP A 58 -1.18 -17.87 3.59
CA TRP A 58 -2.32 -18.32 2.80
C TRP A 58 -1.92 -18.61 1.35
N ASP A 59 -1.83 -19.90 0.99
CA ASP A 59 -1.66 -20.36 -0.39
C ASP A 59 -2.94 -20.17 -1.21
N GLY A 60 -3.13 -18.95 -1.72
CA GLY A 60 -4.30 -18.60 -2.52
C GLY A 60 -4.48 -19.48 -3.76
N ALA A 61 -3.39 -19.85 -4.43
CA ALA A 61 -3.43 -20.65 -5.65
C ALA A 61 -3.83 -22.10 -5.35
N GLY A 62 -3.30 -22.69 -4.27
CA GLY A 62 -3.71 -24.02 -3.82
C GLY A 62 -5.18 -24.07 -3.42
N TRP A 63 -5.66 -23.09 -2.66
CA TRP A 63 -7.07 -22.99 -2.30
C TRP A 63 -7.99 -22.83 -3.51
N GLN A 64 -7.59 -22.05 -4.51
CA GLN A 64 -8.35 -21.93 -5.75
C GLN A 64 -8.39 -23.25 -6.54
N ARG A 65 -7.26 -23.97 -6.66
CA ARG A 65 -7.22 -25.28 -7.32
C ARG A 65 -8.15 -26.29 -6.64
N ARG A 66 -8.10 -26.37 -5.31
CA ARG A 66 -8.99 -27.25 -4.51
C ARG A 66 -10.46 -26.91 -4.74
N ALA A 67 -10.81 -25.62 -4.66
CA ALA A 67 -12.18 -25.16 -4.90
C ALA A 67 -12.67 -25.53 -6.31
N MET A 68 -11.85 -25.32 -7.35
CA MET A 68 -12.22 -25.69 -8.73
C MET A 68 -12.39 -27.21 -8.92
N ALA A 69 -11.59 -28.03 -8.23
CA ALA A 69 -11.77 -29.49 -8.24
C ALA A 69 -13.09 -29.90 -7.59
N ALA A 70 -13.37 -29.33 -6.41
CA ALA A 70 -14.60 -29.59 -5.66
C ALA A 70 -15.87 -29.13 -6.41
N CYS A 71 -15.83 -27.99 -7.11
CA CYS A 71 -16.96 -27.48 -7.89
C CYS A 71 -17.39 -28.43 -9.03
N ARG A 72 -16.47 -29.26 -9.56
CA ARG A 72 -16.80 -30.23 -10.61
C ARG A 72 -17.48 -31.47 -10.06
N ASN A 73 -17.02 -31.96 -8.91
CA ASN A 73 -17.59 -33.11 -8.23
C ASN A 73 -17.12 -33.15 -6.76
N LEU A 74 -17.97 -32.71 -5.83
CA LEU A 74 -17.62 -32.64 -4.42
C LEU A 74 -17.56 -34.05 -3.81
N ARG A 75 -16.34 -34.49 -3.50
CA ARG A 75 -16.01 -35.76 -2.81
C ARG A 75 -15.43 -35.52 -1.42
N ALA A 76 -15.56 -36.50 -0.53
CA ALA A 76 -15.04 -36.46 0.84
C ALA A 76 -13.53 -36.15 0.92
N GLU A 77 -12.74 -36.60 -0.05
CA GLU A 77 -11.30 -36.31 -0.13
C GLU A 77 -10.99 -34.81 -0.19
N HIS A 78 -11.80 -34.00 -0.87
CA HIS A 78 -11.58 -32.55 -0.94
C HIS A 78 -11.82 -31.86 0.42
N LEU A 79 -12.77 -32.39 1.20
CA LEU A 79 -13.03 -31.91 2.56
C LEU A 79 -11.86 -32.28 3.47
N ALA A 80 -11.39 -33.53 3.40
CA ALA A 80 -10.22 -33.97 4.17
C ALA A 80 -8.94 -33.19 3.81
N GLU A 81 -8.71 -32.87 2.54
CA GLU A 81 -7.60 -32.02 2.10
C GLU A 81 -7.71 -30.59 2.63
N ALA A 82 -8.91 -30.01 2.61
CA ALA A 82 -9.16 -28.68 3.15
C ALA A 82 -8.98 -28.64 4.67
N GLU A 83 -9.50 -29.63 5.39
CA GLU A 83 -9.30 -29.79 6.84
C GLU A 83 -7.81 -29.95 7.18
N THR A 84 -7.09 -30.80 6.45
CA THR A 84 -5.63 -30.97 6.61
C THR A 84 -4.89 -29.66 6.40
N ALA A 85 -5.23 -28.91 5.35
CA ALA A 85 -4.61 -27.61 5.07
C ALA A 85 -4.91 -26.56 6.16
N LEU A 86 -6.14 -26.56 6.72
CA LEU A 86 -6.51 -25.67 7.81
C LEU A 86 -5.79 -26.03 9.11
N MET A 87 -5.74 -27.32 9.47
CA MET A 87 -5.03 -27.80 10.66
C MET A 87 -3.53 -27.53 10.58
N ALA A 88 -2.94 -27.68 9.38
CA ALA A 88 -1.53 -27.34 9.15
C ALA A 88 -1.26 -25.83 9.30
N LEU A 89 -2.25 -24.99 8.97
CA LEU A 89 -2.16 -23.54 9.14
C LEU A 89 -2.32 -23.15 10.61
N ALA A 90 -3.40 -23.59 11.25
CA ALA A 90 -3.65 -23.37 12.67
C ALA A 90 -4.31 -24.62 13.28
N PRO A 91 -3.62 -25.34 14.19
CA PRO A 91 -4.16 -26.56 14.80
C PRO A 91 -5.34 -26.25 15.73
N ASP A 92 -5.30 -25.09 16.39
CA ASP A 92 -6.37 -24.60 17.24
C ASP A 92 -7.02 -23.36 16.62
N ARG A 93 -8.33 -23.24 16.76
CA ARG A 93 -9.06 -22.03 16.36
C ARG A 93 -8.71 -20.85 17.28
N TYR A 94 -8.62 -19.68 16.68
CA TYR A 94 -8.50 -18.40 17.40
C TYR A 94 -9.82 -18.05 18.10
N ASP A 95 -9.74 -17.24 19.16
CA ASP A 95 -10.94 -16.74 19.85
C ASP A 95 -11.72 -15.80 18.94
N CYS A 96 -11.00 -14.94 18.20
CA CYS A 96 -11.60 -13.95 17.30
C CYS A 96 -10.75 -13.74 16.04
N ALA A 97 -11.37 -13.59 14.88
CA ALA A 97 -10.74 -13.10 13.66
C ALA A 97 -11.22 -11.69 13.31
N TYR A 98 -10.27 -10.79 13.05
CA TYR A 98 -10.48 -9.45 12.50
C TYR A 98 -10.23 -9.47 10.99
N VAL A 99 -11.29 -9.53 10.20
CA VAL A 99 -11.24 -9.64 8.74
C VAL A 99 -11.30 -8.25 8.10
N LEU A 100 -10.28 -7.89 7.33
CA LEU A 100 -10.16 -6.56 6.72
C LEU A 100 -10.56 -6.52 5.24
N ASN A 101 -10.69 -7.68 4.59
CA ASN A 101 -11.12 -7.76 3.19
C ASN A 101 -12.60 -8.13 3.06
N GLN A 102 -13.29 -7.50 2.12
CA GLN A 102 -14.70 -7.80 1.85
C GLN A 102 -14.93 -9.04 0.97
N HIS A 103 -13.88 -9.60 0.37
CA HIS A 103 -14.03 -10.74 -0.53
C HIS A 103 -14.29 -12.05 0.22
N ARG A 104 -15.14 -12.91 -0.35
CA ARG A 104 -15.62 -14.16 0.30
C ARG A 104 -14.51 -15.06 0.84
N ARG A 105 -13.36 -15.14 0.16
CA ARG A 105 -12.22 -15.99 0.61
C ARG A 105 -11.67 -15.60 1.99
N ALA A 106 -11.61 -14.30 2.32
CA ALA A 106 -11.14 -13.86 3.64
C ALA A 106 -12.20 -14.07 4.71
N LEU A 107 -13.46 -13.81 4.38
CA LEU A 107 -14.59 -14.06 5.28
C LEU A 107 -14.67 -15.55 5.68
N VAL A 108 -14.55 -16.43 4.68
CA VAL A 108 -14.53 -17.88 4.90
C VAL A 108 -13.29 -18.28 5.72
N ALA A 109 -12.10 -17.80 5.35
CA ALA A 109 -10.87 -18.09 6.11
C ALA A 109 -11.00 -17.67 7.59
N GLY A 110 -11.48 -16.47 7.87
CA GLY A 110 -11.71 -15.99 9.24
C GLY A 110 -12.71 -16.87 10.00
N SER A 111 -13.82 -17.25 9.35
CA SER A 111 -14.86 -18.08 9.97
C SER A 111 -14.39 -19.51 10.27
N LEU A 112 -13.52 -20.06 9.42
CA LEU A 112 -12.94 -21.38 9.63
C LEU A 112 -11.90 -21.36 10.76
N LEU A 113 -11.07 -20.32 10.79
CA LEU A 113 -9.92 -20.23 11.70
C LEU A 113 -10.25 -19.64 13.08
N ALA A 114 -11.39 -19.00 13.28
CA ALA A 114 -11.73 -18.36 14.56
C ALA A 114 -13.17 -18.55 15.01
N GLN A 115 -13.40 -18.62 16.32
CA GLN A 115 -14.72 -18.80 16.93
C GLN A 115 -15.66 -17.63 16.64
N GLU A 116 -15.17 -16.41 16.81
CA GLU A 116 -15.86 -15.17 16.44
C GLU A 116 -15.20 -14.49 15.25
N VAL A 117 -15.99 -13.72 14.48
CA VAL A 117 -15.50 -12.92 13.36
C VAL A 117 -15.99 -11.48 13.49
N LYS A 118 -15.06 -10.54 13.49
CA LYS A 118 -15.29 -9.10 13.35
C LYS A 118 -14.74 -8.66 12.01
N GLY A 119 -15.45 -7.79 11.30
CA GLY A 119 -15.02 -7.36 9.98
C GLY A 119 -16.18 -6.82 9.15
N PRO A 120 -16.25 -7.11 7.83
CA PRO A 120 -17.12 -6.34 6.95
C PRO A 120 -18.56 -6.84 6.89
N VAL A 121 -18.89 -7.99 7.49
CA VAL A 121 -20.22 -8.63 7.37
C VAL A 121 -20.75 -9.02 8.75
N LEU A 122 -22.02 -8.70 9.05
CA LEU A 122 -22.65 -8.90 10.36
C LEU A 122 -23.18 -10.32 10.63
N GLN A 123 -23.42 -11.12 9.59
CA GLN A 123 -24.13 -12.40 9.67
C GLN A 123 -23.25 -13.59 9.23
N GLY A 124 -21.95 -13.52 9.53
CA GLY A 124 -20.98 -14.54 9.14
C GLY A 124 -20.65 -14.52 7.64
N PRO A 125 -19.97 -15.56 7.13
CA PRO A 125 -19.32 -15.52 5.82
C PRO A 125 -20.28 -15.58 4.62
N LEU A 126 -21.54 -15.96 4.87
CA LEU A 126 -22.62 -16.00 3.87
C LEU A 126 -23.60 -14.83 4.01
N GLY A 127 -23.39 -13.95 4.98
CA GLY A 127 -24.22 -12.77 5.18
C GLY A 127 -24.07 -11.76 4.04
N GLU A 128 -25.14 -11.03 3.77
CA GLU A 128 -25.16 -9.97 2.74
C GLU A 128 -25.10 -8.56 3.34
N ARG A 129 -25.43 -8.44 4.63
CA ARG A 129 -25.46 -7.16 5.36
C ARG A 129 -24.05 -6.74 5.80
N LEU A 130 -23.63 -5.57 5.30
CA LEU A 130 -22.34 -4.98 5.64
C LEU A 130 -22.39 -4.25 6.98
N THR A 131 -21.22 -4.16 7.62
CA THR A 131 -21.00 -3.18 8.69
C THR A 131 -20.97 -1.75 8.11
N PRO A 132 -21.22 -0.70 8.93
CA PRO A 132 -21.16 0.70 8.48
C PRO A 132 -19.82 1.02 7.79
N TRP A 133 -18.69 0.63 8.41
CA TRP A 133 -17.35 0.80 7.82
C TRP A 133 -17.17 0.09 6.48
N ALA A 134 -17.70 -1.13 6.33
CA ALA A 134 -17.64 -1.84 5.07
C ALA A 134 -18.54 -1.21 3.98
N ALA A 135 -19.70 -0.69 4.37
CA ALA A 135 -20.58 0.07 3.47
C ALA A 135 -19.92 1.38 3.01
N TYR A 136 -19.27 2.11 3.92
CA TYR A 136 -18.48 3.30 3.60
C TYR A 136 -17.36 2.97 2.60
N LEU A 137 -16.53 1.96 2.87
CA LEU A 137 -15.45 1.57 1.96
C LEU A 137 -15.97 1.16 0.57
N ARG A 138 -17.12 0.48 0.52
CA ARG A 138 -17.77 0.12 -0.75
C ARG A 138 -18.26 1.35 -1.49
N ASN A 139 -18.88 2.30 -0.79
CA ASN A 139 -19.34 3.55 -1.37
C ASN A 139 -18.17 4.37 -1.94
N VAL A 140 -17.09 4.52 -1.17
CA VAL A 140 -15.85 5.19 -1.62
C VAL A 140 -15.31 4.55 -2.90
N ALA A 141 -15.18 3.23 -2.93
CA ALA A 141 -14.66 2.51 -4.09
C ALA A 141 -15.55 2.65 -5.35
N GLN A 142 -16.87 2.78 -5.17
CA GLN A 142 -17.85 2.89 -6.25
C GLN A 142 -18.04 4.31 -6.77
N GLN A 143 -18.25 5.26 -5.85
CA GLN A 143 -18.62 6.64 -6.16
C GLN A 143 -17.40 7.51 -6.38
N ARG A 144 -16.29 7.21 -5.69
CA ARG A 144 -15.05 8.00 -5.75
C ARG A 144 -15.27 9.51 -5.52
N VAL A 145 -16.28 9.86 -4.73
CA VAL A 145 -16.52 11.22 -4.22
C VAL A 145 -16.61 11.18 -2.69
N GLY A 146 -16.22 12.28 -2.03
CA GLY A 146 -16.47 12.45 -0.60
C GLY A 146 -15.53 11.66 0.33
N GLN A 147 -14.37 11.21 -0.15
CA GLN A 147 -13.42 10.52 0.73
C GLN A 147 -12.86 11.48 1.76
N ARG A 148 -12.97 11.08 3.02
CA ARG A 148 -12.45 11.85 4.15
C ARG A 148 -11.65 10.96 5.10
N VAL A 149 -12.01 9.68 5.22
CA VAL A 149 -11.27 8.69 6.00
C VAL A 149 -10.42 7.81 5.09
N HIS A 150 -9.13 7.71 5.41
CA HIS A 150 -8.14 6.91 4.72
C HIS A 150 -8.40 5.40 4.90
N LEU A 151 -7.99 4.55 3.95
CA LEU A 151 -8.20 3.10 4.00
C LEU A 151 -7.64 2.46 5.28
N ALA A 152 -6.41 2.81 5.66
CA ALA A 152 -5.76 2.34 6.89
C ALA A 152 -6.59 2.65 8.16
N ASP A 153 -7.27 3.80 8.18
CA ASP A 153 -8.11 4.22 9.31
C ASP A 153 -9.45 3.48 9.31
N ALA A 154 -10.03 3.27 8.13
CA ALA A 154 -11.22 2.44 7.97
C ALA A 154 -10.96 0.97 8.39
N PHE A 155 -9.73 0.44 8.23
CA PHE A 155 -9.36 -0.86 8.80
C PHE A 155 -9.40 -0.86 10.33
N CYS A 156 -9.03 0.24 11.00
CA CYS A 156 -9.22 0.38 12.44
C CYS A 156 -10.71 0.30 12.79
N GLY A 157 -11.56 0.99 12.02
CA GLY A 157 -13.01 0.97 12.17
C GLY A 157 -13.64 -0.42 12.00
N LEU A 158 -13.20 -1.19 10.99
CA LEU A 158 -13.61 -2.60 10.80
C LEU A 158 -13.22 -3.49 11.98
N CYS A 159 -12.13 -3.16 12.68
CA CYS A 159 -11.70 -3.83 13.90
C CYS A 159 -12.42 -3.33 15.17
N GLY A 160 -13.21 -2.26 15.09
CA GLY A 160 -13.84 -1.63 16.25
C GLY A 160 -12.84 -0.92 17.16
N VAL A 161 -11.74 -0.41 16.61
CA VAL A 161 -10.73 0.37 17.34
C VAL A 161 -10.49 1.71 16.65
N SER A 162 -10.02 2.70 17.39
CA SER A 162 -9.59 3.98 16.85
C SER A 162 -8.18 3.88 16.25
N PRO A 163 -7.82 4.75 15.30
CA PRO A 163 -6.43 4.91 14.87
C PRO A 163 -5.54 5.26 16.07
N PRO A 164 -4.24 4.90 16.05
CA PRO A 164 -3.36 5.07 17.18
C PRO A 164 -3.01 6.54 17.50
N GLY A 165 -3.40 7.50 16.67
CA GLY A 165 -3.09 8.92 16.85
C GLY A 165 -1.63 9.30 16.60
N GLN A 166 -0.75 8.31 16.39
CA GLN A 166 0.66 8.48 16.13
C GLN A 166 1.12 7.54 15.01
N VAL A 167 2.14 7.94 14.27
CA VAL A 167 2.74 7.12 13.22
C VAL A 167 3.75 6.15 13.85
N VAL A 168 3.55 4.87 13.60
CA VAL A 168 4.49 3.81 13.99
C VAL A 168 5.23 3.36 12.74
N ALA A 169 6.56 3.53 12.74
CA ALA A 169 7.40 3.07 11.66
C ALA A 169 7.80 1.61 11.84
N LEU A 170 8.05 0.91 10.73
CA LEU A 170 8.66 -0.40 10.70
C LEU A 170 10.15 -0.28 10.97
N ASP A 171 10.70 -1.28 11.67
CA ASP A 171 12.14 -1.44 11.77
C ASP A 171 12.71 -1.93 10.44
N ALA A 172 13.84 -1.36 10.04
CA ALA A 172 14.58 -1.82 8.88
C ALA A 172 15.10 -3.25 9.15
N PRO A 173 14.81 -4.23 8.29
CA PRO A 173 15.27 -5.59 8.53
C PRO A 173 16.80 -5.68 8.44
N ALA A 174 17.40 -6.39 9.40
CA ALA A 174 18.81 -6.72 9.41
C ALA A 174 19.10 -7.87 8.42
N VAL A 175 19.11 -7.55 7.13
CA VAL A 175 19.39 -8.51 6.05
C VAL A 175 20.68 -8.15 5.31
N ARG A 176 21.45 -9.17 4.93
CA ARG A 176 22.64 -8.99 4.09
C ARG A 176 22.22 -8.66 2.66
N LEU A 177 22.72 -7.54 2.15
CA LEU A 177 22.59 -7.19 0.74
C LEU A 177 23.68 -7.89 -0.10
N PRO A 178 23.40 -8.19 -1.39
CA PRO A 178 24.44 -8.56 -2.35
C PRO A 178 25.59 -7.53 -2.35
N GLY A 179 26.82 -7.99 -2.62
CA GLY A 179 28.03 -7.17 -2.46
C GLY A 179 28.03 -5.88 -3.29
N ASP A 180 27.44 -5.91 -4.49
CA ASP A 180 27.32 -4.73 -5.36
C ASP A 180 26.23 -3.74 -4.90
N LEU A 181 25.28 -4.19 -4.08
CA LEU A 181 24.21 -3.37 -3.48
C LEU A 181 24.57 -2.87 -2.08
N GLU A 182 25.60 -3.44 -1.46
CA GLU A 182 26.13 -3.06 -0.15
C GLU A 182 26.42 -1.55 -0.01
N PRO A 183 27.02 -0.87 -1.02
CA PRO A 183 27.33 0.55 -0.95
C PRO A 183 26.12 1.49 -0.88
N ILE A 184 24.91 0.99 -1.16
CA ILE A 184 23.69 1.81 -1.16
C ILE A 184 23.51 2.48 0.20
N GLY A 185 23.39 3.81 0.18
CA GLY A 185 23.20 4.66 1.36
C GLY A 185 24.46 4.89 2.21
N LYS A 186 25.65 4.47 1.76
CA LYS A 186 26.90 4.62 2.53
C LYS A 186 27.84 5.71 2.04
N GLN A 187 27.77 6.10 0.77
CA GLN A 187 28.73 7.03 0.16
C GLN A 187 28.03 8.02 -0.76
N GLY A 188 28.39 9.31 -0.62
CA GLY A 188 27.69 10.39 -1.32
C GLY A 188 26.25 10.54 -0.83
N ALA A 189 25.71 11.74 -0.92
CA ALA A 189 24.31 12.01 -0.60
C ALA A 189 23.79 13.12 -1.52
N PRO A 190 22.49 13.16 -1.82
CA PRO A 190 21.44 12.25 -1.34
C PRO A 190 21.28 10.95 -2.18
N TRP A 191 20.81 9.88 -1.53
CA TRP A 191 20.38 8.62 -2.19
C TRP A 191 18.87 8.61 -2.37
N ILE A 192 18.39 8.54 -3.61
CA ILE A 192 16.96 8.56 -3.92
C ILE A 192 16.55 7.24 -4.56
N ALA A 193 15.59 6.54 -3.95
CA ALA A 193 14.99 5.38 -4.59
C ALA A 193 13.91 5.82 -5.57
N VAL A 194 13.93 5.24 -6.76
CA VAL A 194 12.93 5.45 -7.82
C VAL A 194 12.24 4.12 -8.08
N ILE A 195 10.93 4.08 -7.84
CA ILE A 195 10.10 2.90 -8.10
C ILE A 195 9.69 2.92 -9.57
N VAL A 196 10.33 2.07 -10.38
CA VAL A 196 10.15 2.07 -11.85
C VAL A 196 8.86 1.36 -12.30
N GLY A 197 8.30 0.57 -11.39
CA GLY A 197 7.20 -0.35 -11.59
C GLY A 197 5.92 0.02 -10.85
N ALA A 198 4.88 -0.78 -11.06
CA ALA A 198 3.57 -0.66 -10.43
C ALA A 198 2.76 -1.96 -10.61
N GLY A 199 1.82 -2.21 -9.70
CA GLY A 199 1.01 -3.43 -9.75
C GLY A 199 0.04 -3.51 -10.94
N GLU A 200 -0.25 -2.38 -11.59
CA GLU A 200 -1.14 -2.26 -12.74
C GLU A 200 -0.46 -1.36 -13.79
N SER A 201 -0.51 -1.75 -15.07
CA SER A 201 0.20 -1.03 -16.14
C SER A 201 -0.32 0.39 -16.38
N GLU A 202 -1.58 0.67 -16.05
CA GLU A 202 -2.14 2.04 -16.10
C GLU A 202 -1.49 3.01 -15.10
N ARG A 203 -0.76 2.48 -14.10
CA ARG A 203 -0.02 3.25 -13.10
C ARG A 203 1.47 3.35 -13.39
N PHE A 204 1.89 2.91 -14.58
CA PHE A 204 3.25 3.07 -15.03
C PHE A 204 3.50 4.51 -15.44
N VAL A 205 4.45 5.13 -14.76
CA VAL A 205 5.06 6.38 -15.22
C VAL A 205 5.86 6.08 -16.49
N PRO A 206 5.75 6.86 -17.57
CA PRO A 206 6.53 6.64 -18.78
C PRO A 206 8.05 6.64 -18.51
N THR A 207 8.78 5.76 -19.20
CA THR A 207 10.24 5.61 -19.06
C THR A 207 11.00 6.90 -19.39
N GLU A 208 10.53 7.68 -20.37
CA GLU A 208 11.06 9.00 -20.71
C GLU A 208 10.92 10.00 -19.55
N VAL A 209 9.82 9.96 -18.80
CA VAL A 209 9.62 10.84 -17.64
C VAL A 209 10.62 10.48 -16.54
N TRP A 210 10.83 9.19 -16.28
CA TRP A 210 11.85 8.74 -15.33
C TRP A 210 13.25 9.13 -15.77
N ARG A 211 13.56 8.99 -17.06
CA ARG A 211 14.85 9.39 -17.63
C ARG A 211 15.10 10.88 -17.41
N ARG A 212 14.13 11.74 -17.76
CA ARG A 212 14.21 13.18 -17.51
C ARG A 212 14.38 13.49 -16.02
N TRP A 213 13.63 12.82 -15.16
CA TRP A 213 13.75 13.03 -13.72
C TRP A 213 15.14 12.68 -13.19
N ILE A 214 15.68 11.52 -13.58
CA ILE A 214 17.01 11.06 -13.19
C ILE A 214 18.09 12.03 -13.67
N THR A 215 18.03 12.48 -14.92
CA THR A 215 19.03 13.42 -15.47
C THR A 215 18.94 14.78 -14.82
N THR A 216 17.74 15.33 -14.60
CA THR A 216 17.53 16.60 -13.89
C THR A 216 18.06 16.52 -12.44
N PHE A 217 17.70 15.47 -11.69
CA PHE A 217 18.16 15.26 -10.32
C PHE A 217 19.69 15.15 -10.24
N LEU A 218 20.30 14.28 -11.06
CA LEU A 218 21.74 14.05 -11.03
C LEU A 218 22.57 15.22 -11.57
N SER A 219 21.96 16.12 -12.35
CA SER A 219 22.59 17.39 -12.76
C SER A 219 22.54 18.43 -11.63
N SER A 220 21.44 18.44 -10.87
CA SER A 220 21.21 19.38 -9.76
C SER A 220 21.90 18.95 -8.46
N ALA A 221 22.21 17.66 -8.32
CA ALA A 221 22.91 17.09 -7.18
C ALA A 221 24.18 16.32 -7.63
N PRO A 222 25.36 16.97 -7.65
CA PRO A 222 26.61 16.33 -8.08
C PRO A 222 26.97 15.06 -7.29
N GLN A 223 26.67 15.06 -5.99
CA GLN A 223 26.87 13.90 -5.10
C GLN A 223 25.64 12.97 -5.01
N GLY A 224 24.56 13.31 -5.72
CA GLY A 224 23.32 12.53 -5.75
C GLY A 224 23.52 11.14 -6.36
N ARG A 225 22.71 10.20 -5.89
CA ARG A 225 22.71 8.79 -6.28
C ARG A 225 21.27 8.31 -6.44
N VAL A 226 21.02 7.50 -7.46
CA VAL A 226 19.68 6.93 -7.74
C VAL A 226 19.72 5.43 -7.54
N VAL A 227 18.70 4.88 -6.90
CA VAL A 227 18.47 3.43 -6.79
C VAL A 227 17.19 3.08 -7.52
N LEU A 228 17.26 2.29 -8.58
CA LEU A 228 16.06 1.80 -9.27
C LEU A 228 15.55 0.57 -8.52
N VAL A 229 14.30 0.61 -8.08
CA VAL A 229 13.63 -0.48 -7.36
C VAL A 229 12.35 -0.90 -8.08
N GLY A 230 11.95 -2.15 -7.90
CA GLY A 230 10.78 -2.75 -8.57
C GLY A 230 11.10 -4.15 -9.09
N THR A 231 10.19 -4.71 -9.88
CA THR A 231 10.35 -6.04 -10.51
C THR A 231 10.58 -5.97 -12.03
N GLU A 232 10.31 -4.81 -12.62
CA GLU A 232 10.18 -4.57 -14.06
C GLU A 232 11.53 -4.27 -14.71
N ARG A 233 12.39 -5.30 -14.79
CA ARG A 233 13.76 -5.22 -15.33
C ARG A 233 13.85 -4.59 -16.72
N GLU A 234 12.92 -4.92 -17.61
CA GLU A 234 12.91 -4.40 -18.98
C GLU A 234 12.70 -2.88 -19.01
N ARG A 235 11.81 -2.36 -18.16
CA ARG A 235 11.56 -0.91 -18.02
C ARG A 235 12.77 -0.20 -17.43
N ALA A 236 13.43 -0.81 -16.44
CA ALA A 236 14.66 -0.26 -15.88
C ALA A 236 15.78 -0.17 -16.93
N ALA A 237 15.93 -1.20 -17.76
CA ALA A 237 16.87 -1.21 -18.88
C ALA A 237 16.53 -0.12 -19.91
N GLU A 238 15.25 0.06 -20.25
CA GLU A 238 14.79 1.10 -21.19
C GLU A 238 15.06 2.53 -20.66
N ILE A 239 14.87 2.77 -19.36
CA ILE A 239 15.21 4.05 -18.72
C ILE A 239 16.71 4.33 -18.87
N GLN A 240 17.54 3.32 -18.63
CA GLN A 240 19.00 3.44 -18.58
C GLN A 240 19.68 3.47 -19.96
N ALA A 241 19.13 2.81 -20.97
CA ALA A 241 19.78 2.58 -22.27
C ALA A 241 20.35 3.84 -22.95
N PRO A 242 19.70 5.02 -22.93
CA PRO A 242 20.24 6.23 -23.55
C PRO A 242 20.99 7.16 -22.57
N LEU A 243 21.20 6.76 -21.32
CA LEU A 243 21.91 7.59 -20.34
C LEU A 243 23.43 7.56 -20.57
N SER A 244 24.10 8.68 -20.30
CA SER A 244 25.56 8.77 -20.41
C SER A 244 26.28 7.87 -19.39
N PRO A 245 27.53 7.42 -19.66
CA PRO A 245 28.33 6.64 -18.70
C PRO A 245 28.50 7.34 -17.33
N SER A 246 28.61 8.67 -17.31
CA SER A 246 28.71 9.46 -16.08
C SER A 246 27.42 9.48 -15.25
N THR A 247 26.27 9.36 -15.91
CA THR A 247 24.97 9.21 -15.25
C THR A 247 24.80 7.79 -14.74
N LEU A 248 25.09 6.79 -15.58
CA LEU A 248 25.00 5.37 -15.23
C LEU A 248 25.88 5.00 -14.04
N GLY A 249 27.08 5.57 -13.92
CA GLY A 249 27.97 5.39 -12.76
C GLY A 249 27.41 5.90 -11.42
N ARG A 250 26.23 6.55 -11.43
CA ARG A 250 25.50 7.04 -10.24
C ARG A 250 24.14 6.37 -10.03
N ILE A 251 23.85 5.30 -10.78
CA ILE A 251 22.60 4.53 -10.69
C ILE A 251 22.90 3.11 -10.18
N TRP A 252 22.14 2.67 -9.18
CA TRP A 252 22.12 1.29 -8.70
C TRP A 252 20.82 0.62 -9.13
N ASP A 253 20.90 -0.30 -10.08
CA ASP A 253 19.74 -1.07 -10.53
C ASP A 253 19.55 -2.34 -9.68
N THR A 254 18.49 -2.33 -8.89
CA THR A 254 18.09 -3.44 -8.00
C THR A 254 16.89 -4.21 -8.56
N THR A 255 16.39 -3.85 -9.74
CA THR A 255 15.08 -4.30 -10.22
C THR A 255 15.02 -5.81 -10.45
N GLY A 256 14.05 -6.46 -9.80
CA GLY A 256 13.90 -7.92 -9.78
C GLY A 256 15.07 -8.67 -9.13
N ARG A 257 15.98 -8.00 -8.40
CA ARG A 257 17.19 -8.61 -7.79
C ARG A 257 17.11 -8.71 -6.27
N THR A 258 16.00 -8.30 -5.67
CA THR A 258 15.84 -8.19 -4.21
C THR A 258 14.67 -9.02 -3.71
N SER A 259 14.82 -9.68 -2.57
CA SER A 259 13.68 -10.11 -1.75
C SER A 259 12.94 -8.90 -1.18
N LEU A 260 11.79 -9.12 -0.54
CA LEU A 260 10.99 -8.04 0.05
C LEU A 260 11.72 -7.42 1.25
N THR A 261 12.36 -8.26 2.08
CA THR A 261 13.24 -7.82 3.17
C THR A 261 14.45 -7.03 2.66
N GLN A 262 15.09 -7.45 1.56
CA GLN A 262 16.20 -6.69 0.96
C GLN A 262 15.75 -5.36 0.39
N LEU A 263 14.57 -5.30 -0.25
CA LEU A 263 13.96 -4.06 -0.70
C LEU A 263 13.72 -3.13 0.49
N ALA A 264 13.14 -3.62 1.58
CA ALA A 264 12.93 -2.82 2.80
C ALA A 264 14.24 -2.26 3.36
N ALA A 265 15.31 -3.06 3.43
CA ALA A 265 16.62 -2.61 3.88
C ALA A 265 17.24 -1.55 2.95
N ILE A 266 17.04 -1.67 1.63
CA ILE A 266 17.49 -0.66 0.65
C ILE A 266 16.70 0.64 0.80
N LEU A 267 15.38 0.57 0.89
CA LEU A 267 14.51 1.74 1.05
C LEU A 267 14.85 2.49 2.36
N ALA A 268 15.08 1.77 3.46
CA ALA A 268 15.46 2.36 4.74
C ALA A 268 16.77 3.16 4.70
N ARG A 269 17.68 2.84 3.76
CA ARG A 269 18.95 3.55 3.52
C ARG A 269 18.83 4.73 2.56
N CYS A 270 17.70 4.88 1.86
CA CYS A 270 17.46 6.00 0.97
C CYS A 270 16.97 7.23 1.76
N HIS A 271 17.36 8.41 1.30
CA HIS A 271 16.95 9.69 1.90
C HIS A 271 15.49 10.00 1.58
N ARG A 272 15.08 9.72 0.34
CA ARG A 272 13.69 9.83 -0.13
C ARG A 272 13.38 8.74 -1.14
N VAL A 273 12.10 8.50 -1.35
CA VAL A 273 11.59 7.52 -2.33
C VAL A 273 10.59 8.20 -3.24
N VAL A 274 10.73 8.04 -4.55
CA VAL A 274 9.83 8.62 -5.57
C VAL A 274 9.17 7.49 -6.36
N GLY A 275 7.87 7.57 -6.60
CA GLY A 275 7.14 6.56 -7.35
C GLY A 275 5.67 6.88 -7.56
N SER A 276 4.94 5.97 -8.20
CA SER A 276 3.47 6.00 -8.24
C SER A 276 2.86 5.22 -7.05
N ASP A 277 1.52 5.22 -6.93
CA ASP A 277 0.79 4.47 -5.90
C ASP A 277 1.01 2.95 -6.04
N THR A 278 1.96 2.43 -5.27
CA THR A 278 2.45 1.05 -5.33
C THR A 278 2.78 0.50 -3.95
N GLY A 279 2.83 -0.83 -3.81
CA GLY A 279 3.21 -1.47 -2.56
C GLY A 279 4.62 -1.09 -2.08
N ALA A 280 5.57 -0.85 -2.99
CA ALA A 280 6.92 -0.41 -2.62
C ALA A 280 6.93 1.03 -2.07
N LEU A 281 6.06 1.92 -2.58
CA LEU A 281 5.88 3.27 -2.04
C LEU A 281 5.33 3.20 -0.61
N HIS A 282 4.33 2.36 -0.38
CA HIS A 282 3.76 2.12 0.95
C HIS A 282 4.76 1.47 1.90
N LEU A 283 5.66 0.61 1.41
CA LEU A 283 6.74 0.03 2.23
C LEU A 283 7.73 1.09 2.70
N ALA A 284 8.13 2.00 1.80
CA ALA A 284 8.97 3.13 2.17
C ALA A 284 8.30 4.06 3.20
N ALA A 285 7.02 4.37 3.01
CA ALA A 285 6.24 5.16 3.96
C ALA A 285 6.17 4.47 5.33
N ALA A 286 5.88 3.16 5.35
CA ALA A 286 5.83 2.37 6.57
C ALA A 286 7.19 2.29 7.29
N LEU A 287 8.32 2.32 6.57
CA LEU A 287 9.68 2.44 7.14
C LEU A 287 10.00 3.87 7.66
N GLY A 288 9.02 4.77 7.64
CA GLY A 288 9.21 6.17 8.02
C GLY A 288 10.16 6.92 7.10
N ARG A 289 10.27 6.52 5.82
CA ARG A 289 11.05 7.26 4.81
C ARG A 289 10.15 8.29 4.14
N PRO A 290 10.59 9.54 3.95
CA PRO A 290 9.82 10.51 3.18
C PRO A 290 9.61 10.00 1.75
N VAL A 291 8.34 9.83 1.36
CA VAL A 291 7.97 9.43 0.01
C VAL A 291 7.38 10.59 -0.76
N ILE A 292 7.60 10.56 -2.06
CA ILE A 292 7.03 11.48 -3.03
C ILE A 292 6.26 10.66 -4.08
N GLY A 293 4.94 10.83 -4.09
CA GLY A 293 4.02 10.06 -4.92
C GLY A 293 3.51 10.84 -6.12
N TRP A 294 3.51 10.22 -7.30
CA TRP A 294 2.75 10.68 -8.47
C TRP A 294 1.48 9.84 -8.61
N TYR A 295 0.34 10.41 -8.24
CA TYR A 295 -0.97 9.77 -8.22
C TYR A 295 -1.77 10.20 -9.44
N PHE A 296 -2.05 9.24 -10.32
CA PHE A 296 -2.78 9.41 -11.58
C PHE A 296 -3.59 8.14 -11.89
N ALA A 297 -4.27 8.13 -13.04
CA ALA A 297 -5.21 7.07 -13.41
C ALA A 297 -6.27 6.88 -12.30
N ARG A 298 -6.32 5.70 -11.68
CA ARG A 298 -7.28 5.36 -10.63
C ARG A 298 -6.81 5.64 -9.21
N ALA A 299 -5.57 6.06 -9.01
CA ALA A 299 -5.03 6.34 -7.68
C ALA A 299 -5.61 7.66 -7.13
N ARG A 300 -6.03 7.64 -5.86
CA ARG A 300 -6.60 8.79 -5.15
C ARG A 300 -5.93 8.91 -3.79
N LEU A 301 -5.28 10.05 -3.54
CA LEU A 301 -4.45 10.24 -2.34
C LEU A 301 -5.25 10.13 -1.02
N HIS A 302 -6.50 10.57 -1.01
CA HIS A 302 -7.35 10.52 0.19
C HIS A 302 -7.85 9.11 0.50
N GLU A 303 -7.74 8.17 -0.45
CA GLU A 303 -8.11 6.76 -0.27
C GLU A 303 -6.92 5.94 0.22
N THR A 304 -5.83 5.96 -0.55
CA THR A 304 -4.69 5.06 -0.42
C THR A 304 -3.35 5.81 -0.51
N GLY A 305 -3.32 7.08 -0.12
CA GLY A 305 -2.07 7.82 -0.01
C GLY A 305 -1.07 7.16 0.95
N PRO A 306 0.21 7.56 0.92
CA PRO A 306 1.19 7.04 1.86
C PRO A 306 0.82 7.43 3.29
N TYR A 307 0.62 6.43 4.15
CA TYR A 307 0.25 6.66 5.55
C TYR A 307 1.48 7.08 6.37
N GLY A 308 1.46 8.30 6.93
CA GLY A 308 2.56 8.83 7.71
C GLY A 308 2.61 10.35 7.69
N LEU A 309 3.70 10.93 8.20
CA LEU A 309 3.93 12.37 8.22
C LEU A 309 4.87 12.79 7.08
N HIS A 310 4.65 13.98 6.55
CA HIS A 310 5.58 14.67 5.64
C HIS A 310 5.83 13.96 4.30
N HIS A 311 4.92 13.09 3.87
CA HIS A 311 4.92 12.58 2.51
C HIS A 311 4.34 13.63 1.58
N ILE A 312 4.88 13.74 0.37
CA ILE A 312 4.40 14.68 -0.65
C ILE A 312 3.71 13.88 -1.75
N VAL A 313 2.53 14.30 -2.17
CA VAL A 313 1.79 13.64 -3.24
C VAL A 313 1.34 14.66 -4.26
N TRP A 314 1.79 14.49 -5.51
CA TRP A 314 1.16 15.15 -6.65
C TRP A 314 0.01 14.26 -7.13
N GLN A 315 -1.21 14.81 -7.10
CA GLN A 315 -2.42 14.21 -7.62
C GLN A 315 -2.77 14.88 -8.94
N ALA A 316 -2.80 14.08 -10.01
CA ALA A 316 -3.22 14.55 -11.31
C ALA A 316 -4.67 15.03 -11.25
N GLU A 317 -4.93 16.19 -11.84
CA GLU A 317 -6.27 16.69 -12.06
C GLU A 317 -7.01 15.79 -13.06
N GLU A 318 -8.32 15.63 -12.88
CA GLU A 318 -9.11 14.89 -13.87
C GLU A 318 -9.11 15.66 -15.18
N VAL A 319 -8.59 15.05 -16.25
CA VAL A 319 -8.73 15.61 -17.60
C VAL A 319 -10.19 15.44 -17.99
N THR A 320 -10.99 16.48 -17.78
CA THR A 320 -12.28 16.61 -18.46
C THR A 320 -12.00 16.64 -19.95
N ARG A 321 -12.24 15.53 -20.65
CA ARG A 321 -12.32 15.55 -22.12
C ARG A 321 -13.57 16.30 -22.51
N GLU A 322 -13.49 17.63 -22.50
CA GLU A 322 -14.41 18.44 -23.26
C GLU A 322 -14.10 18.20 -24.75
N HIS A 323 -15.08 17.68 -25.50
CA HIS A 323 -15.17 17.65 -26.98
C HIS A 323 -14.64 16.44 -27.77
N ASP A 324 -14.90 15.20 -27.36
CA ASP A 324 -14.94 14.10 -28.34
C ASP A 324 -16.10 13.15 -28.04
N GLU A 325 -17.11 13.15 -28.92
CA GLU A 325 -18.18 12.15 -28.88
C GLU A 325 -17.61 10.74 -29.04
N PRO A 326 -18.12 9.74 -28.31
CA PRO A 326 -17.67 8.37 -28.44
C PRO A 326 -18.09 7.79 -29.79
N ARG A 327 -17.13 7.54 -30.69
CA ARG A 327 -17.37 6.71 -31.88
C ARG A 327 -17.69 5.28 -31.44
N ALA A 328 -18.88 4.80 -31.81
CA ALA A 328 -19.32 3.43 -31.55
C ALA A 328 -18.43 2.41 -32.28
N GLY A 329 -17.90 1.42 -31.55
CA GLY A 329 -17.25 0.23 -32.14
C GLY A 329 -15.88 -0.18 -31.58
N SER A 330 -15.37 0.43 -30.50
CA SER A 330 -14.09 0.04 -29.89
C SER A 330 -14.29 -0.73 -28.58
N SER A 331 -13.97 -2.03 -28.58
CA SER A 331 -13.84 -2.87 -27.39
C SER A 331 -12.48 -2.64 -26.69
N LEU A 332 -12.13 -1.37 -26.45
CA LEU A 332 -11.04 -1.00 -25.55
C LEU A 332 -11.66 -0.27 -24.37
N VAL A 333 -11.43 -0.79 -23.16
CA VAL A 333 -11.80 -0.15 -21.89
C VAL A 333 -11.41 1.32 -21.96
N SER A 334 -12.41 2.19 -21.93
CA SER A 334 -12.28 3.62 -22.22
C SER A 334 -11.38 4.31 -21.20
N GLY A 335 -10.27 4.86 -21.72
CA GLY A 335 -9.49 6.02 -21.28
C GLY A 335 -9.44 6.37 -19.79
N CYS A 336 -8.39 5.92 -19.08
CA CYS A 336 -7.86 6.69 -17.96
C CYS A 336 -6.95 7.80 -18.53
N PRO A 337 -7.17 9.08 -18.22
CA PRO A 337 -6.32 10.14 -18.76
C PRO A 337 -4.92 10.03 -18.15
N SER A 338 -3.91 9.81 -19.01
CA SER A 338 -2.52 10.02 -18.65
C SER A 338 -2.23 11.52 -18.61
N PRO A 339 -1.52 12.03 -17.59
CA PRO A 339 -1.12 13.43 -17.55
C PRO A 339 -0.27 13.78 -18.77
N SER A 340 -0.59 14.89 -19.44
CA SER A 340 0.17 15.42 -20.59
C SER A 340 1.48 16.08 -20.14
N HIS A 341 1.53 16.56 -18.90
CA HIS A 341 2.69 17.12 -18.24
C HIS A 341 2.99 16.35 -16.96
N TRP A 342 4.26 16.25 -16.57
CA TRP A 342 4.70 15.59 -15.34
C TRP A 342 5.53 16.59 -14.52
N PRO A 343 5.34 16.66 -13.18
CA PRO A 343 5.96 17.66 -12.32
C PRO A 343 7.43 17.29 -12.03
N VAL A 344 8.23 17.09 -13.07
CA VAL A 344 9.59 16.55 -12.96
C VAL A 344 10.49 17.50 -12.19
N ASP A 345 10.53 18.76 -12.59
CA ASP A 345 11.45 19.76 -12.03
C ASP A 345 11.01 20.14 -10.61
N GLU A 346 9.69 20.24 -10.37
CA GLU A 346 9.09 20.47 -9.05
C GLU A 346 9.34 19.30 -8.09
N THR A 347 9.29 18.06 -8.60
CA THR A 347 9.63 16.87 -7.80
C THR A 347 11.11 16.84 -7.45
N VAL A 348 12.01 17.22 -8.38
CA VAL A 348 13.44 17.34 -8.07
C VAL A 348 13.69 18.42 -7.02
N SER A 349 13.05 19.58 -7.14
CA SER A 349 13.13 20.66 -6.14
C SER A 349 12.69 20.18 -4.75
N ALA A 350 11.57 19.47 -4.67
CA ALA A 350 11.08 18.91 -3.42
C ALA A 350 11.99 17.81 -2.85
N VAL A 351 12.60 16.98 -3.69
CA VAL A 351 13.60 16.00 -3.26
C VAL A 351 14.82 16.66 -2.63
N LEU A 352 15.23 17.81 -3.16
CA LEU A 352 16.39 18.58 -2.71
C LEU A 352 16.06 19.60 -1.61
N ASP A 353 14.83 19.60 -1.09
CA ASP A 353 14.35 20.57 -0.09
C ASP A 353 14.47 22.04 -0.55
N GLN A 354 14.38 22.29 -1.86
CA GLN A 354 14.47 23.61 -2.48
C GLN A 354 13.11 24.28 -2.69
N GLY A 355 12.03 23.61 -2.26
CA GLY A 355 10.66 24.09 -2.37
C GLY A 355 9.75 23.06 -3.03
N CYS A 356 8.45 23.20 -2.80
CA CYS A 356 7.44 22.34 -3.38
C CYS A 356 6.21 23.18 -3.72
N GLN A 357 5.81 23.15 -4.99
CA GLN A 357 4.68 23.92 -5.51
C GLN A 357 3.86 23.05 -6.47
N ALA A 358 2.61 23.44 -6.68
CA ALA A 358 1.76 22.82 -7.69
C ALA A 358 2.36 22.99 -9.08
N SER A 359 2.02 22.08 -9.98
CA SER A 359 2.44 22.09 -11.38
C SER A 359 1.20 22.03 -12.27
N PRO A 360 1.18 22.60 -13.48
CA PRO A 360 0.00 22.57 -14.34
C PRO A 360 -0.57 21.16 -14.51
N GLY A 361 -1.85 20.97 -14.17
CA GLY A 361 -2.54 19.68 -14.20
C GLY A 361 -2.28 18.79 -12.97
N TRP A 362 -1.61 19.29 -11.93
CA TRP A 362 -1.32 18.56 -10.71
C TRP A 362 -1.49 19.40 -9.45
N ASN A 363 -2.31 18.90 -8.54
CA ASN A 363 -2.39 19.42 -7.17
C ASN A 363 -1.38 18.72 -6.28
N VAL A 364 -0.70 19.46 -5.40
CA VAL A 364 0.32 18.91 -4.51
C VAL A 364 -0.12 18.98 -3.04
N TRP A 365 0.07 17.87 -2.34
CA TRP A 365 -0.44 17.64 -1.00
C TRP A 365 0.68 17.16 -0.08
N THR A 366 0.55 17.45 1.22
CA THR A 366 1.40 16.91 2.28
C THR A 366 0.57 16.03 3.22
N SER A 367 1.14 14.91 3.66
CA SER A 367 0.49 13.99 4.60
C SER A 367 0.69 14.40 6.06
N HIS A 368 -0.35 14.17 6.85
CA HIS A 368 -0.43 14.44 8.28
C HIS A 368 -1.16 13.29 8.99
N CYS A 369 -1.09 13.26 10.31
CA CYS A 369 -1.76 12.27 11.15
C CYS A 369 -2.21 12.92 12.46
N ASP A 370 -3.41 12.56 12.92
CA ASP A 370 -4.00 12.98 14.20
C ASP A 370 -4.75 11.83 14.87
N GLY A 371 -5.48 12.12 15.95
CA GLY A 371 -6.30 11.14 16.68
C GLY A 371 -7.41 10.48 15.85
N TRP A 372 -7.74 11.03 14.67
CA TRP A 372 -8.73 10.48 13.74
C TRP A 372 -8.08 9.81 12.52
N GLY A 373 -6.74 9.68 12.52
CA GLY A 373 -5.97 8.98 11.49
C GLY A 373 -5.19 9.90 10.54
N ALA A 374 -4.96 9.43 9.32
CA ALA A 374 -4.25 10.18 8.29
C ALA A 374 -5.14 11.22 7.58
N TYR A 375 -4.55 12.36 7.24
CA TYR A 375 -5.15 13.38 6.37
C TYR A 375 -4.11 14.10 5.54
N TYR A 376 -4.58 14.89 4.58
CA TYR A 376 -3.73 15.61 3.64
C TYR A 376 -4.20 17.05 3.52
N THR A 377 -3.24 17.98 3.42
CA THR A 377 -3.51 19.38 3.12
C THR A 377 -2.69 19.82 1.91
N PRO A 378 -3.15 20.81 1.12
CA PRO A 378 -2.35 21.36 0.04
C PRO A 378 -1.02 21.91 0.59
N VAL A 379 0.07 21.74 -0.17
CA VAL A 379 1.38 22.28 0.24
C VAL A 379 1.29 23.81 0.44
N GLY A 380 1.92 24.31 1.50
CA GLY A 380 1.92 25.74 1.83
C GLY A 380 0.70 26.23 2.61
N GLN A 381 -0.31 25.38 2.84
CA GLN A 381 -1.43 25.69 3.73
C GLN A 381 -1.16 25.21 5.16
N ALA A 382 -1.86 25.80 6.12
CA ALA A 382 -1.82 25.34 7.51
C ALA A 382 -2.37 23.90 7.61
N ALA A 383 -1.71 23.08 8.43
CA ALA A 383 -2.05 21.66 8.62
C ALA A 383 -3.32 21.46 9.45
N ILE A 384 -4.44 22.02 9.02
CA ILE A 384 -5.73 21.96 9.70
C ILE A 384 -6.48 20.68 9.25
N PRO A 385 -6.81 19.75 10.17
CA PRO A 385 -7.55 18.56 9.82
C PRO A 385 -8.97 18.86 9.29
N PRO A 386 -9.45 18.16 8.25
CA PRO A 386 -10.84 18.24 7.82
C PRO A 386 -11.80 17.75 8.91
N ARG A 387 -12.78 18.57 9.31
CA ARG A 387 -13.73 18.24 10.41
C ARG A 387 -14.67 17.09 10.08
N GLU A 388 -14.94 16.85 8.80
CA GLU A 388 -15.82 15.79 8.35
C GLU A 388 -15.32 14.39 8.74
N ARG A 389 -14.01 14.25 8.99
CA ARG A 389 -13.38 12.99 9.42
C ARG A 389 -13.90 12.53 10.77
N GLU A 390 -13.90 13.43 11.75
CA GLU A 390 -14.40 13.16 13.09
C GLU A 390 -15.90 12.84 13.07
N ALA A 391 -16.69 13.61 12.32
CA ALA A 391 -18.12 13.36 12.16
C ALA A 391 -18.41 11.98 11.56
N LEU A 392 -17.68 11.58 10.51
CA LEU A 392 -17.79 10.24 9.91
C LEU A 392 -17.38 9.14 10.89
N TRP A 393 -16.32 9.36 11.66
CA TRP A 393 -15.93 8.40 12.71
C TRP A 393 -17.07 8.19 13.70
N HIS A 394 -17.72 9.26 14.17
CA HIS A 394 -18.88 9.18 15.07
C HIS A 394 -20.11 8.52 14.43
N GLU A 395 -20.38 8.77 13.16
CA GLU A 395 -21.49 8.16 12.42
C GLU A 395 -21.28 6.66 12.18
N LEU A 396 -20.05 6.26 11.88
CA LEU A 396 -19.69 4.90 11.48
C LEU A 396 -19.28 4.02 12.67
N VAL A 397 -19.21 4.55 13.91
CA VAL A 397 -18.98 3.72 15.10
C VAL A 397 -20.02 2.61 15.10
N PRO A 398 -19.62 1.33 15.21
CA PRO A 398 -20.61 0.29 15.42
C PRO A 398 -21.41 0.65 16.66
N VAL A 399 -22.75 0.57 16.58
CA VAL A 399 -23.57 0.51 17.79
C VAL A 399 -23.05 -0.70 18.56
N LEU A 400 -22.20 -0.44 19.56
CA LEU A 400 -21.64 -1.45 20.44
C LEU A 400 -22.81 -1.95 21.27
N SER A 401 -23.49 -2.99 20.79
CA SER A 401 -24.44 -3.78 21.56
C SER A 401 -23.71 -4.77 22.45
#